data_AF-A0A2H2ZVY8-F1
#
_entry.id   AF-A0A2H2ZVY8-F1
#
_cell.length_a   1.000
_cell.length_b   1.000
_cell.length_c   1.000
_cell.angle_alpha   90.00
_cell.angle_beta   90.00
_cell.angle_gamma   90.00
#
_symmetry.space_group_name_H-M   'P 1'
#
loop_
_entity.id
_entity.type
_entity.pdbx_description
1 polymer ?
#
loop_
_entity_poly.entity_id
_entity_poly.type
_entity_poly.pdbx_seq_one_letter_code
_entity_poly.pdbx_strand_id
1 'polypeptide(L)'
;MCHTTGNSSFTERATLSAAARAQVPNHPAAQEALQVALNSLSPSLFNHSLRLYVYAQAILNSSSAGLPGSYEAFKGVSLEPHVLFVACIYHDLSTIEKYDNNPKRFEIVAADEAVALLLRHGESEAVAREAWLSMSLHTTPGIPKNLGGAVQALRLGIKTEFHGYNLEERVLSEEQWRVVREDLPRLDIEKDLSDAVVRQALATEEKAPRMSWAGELLKWKKANPDYQGANQAF
;
A
#
# COMPACT_ATOMS: atom_id res chain seq x y z
N MET A 1 -31.98 2.32 -38.37
CA MET A 1 -31.85 1.90 -36.96
C MET A 1 -30.82 0.79 -36.90
N CYS A 2 -29.66 1.05 -36.31
CA CYS A 2 -28.77 -0.03 -35.86
C CYS A 2 -28.02 0.52 -34.65
N HIS A 3 -28.30 -0.09 -33.50
CA HIS A 3 -27.93 0.39 -32.18
C HIS A 3 -26.44 0.16 -31.93
N THR A 4 -25.71 1.24 -31.66
CA THR A 4 -24.44 1.20 -30.95
C THR A 4 -24.72 0.99 -29.46
N THR A 5 -24.58 -0.23 -28.97
CA THR A 5 -24.56 -0.50 -27.52
C THR A 5 -23.19 -0.14 -26.98
N GLY A 6 -23.10 1.06 -26.41
CA GLY A 6 -22.03 1.40 -25.49
C GLY A 6 -22.12 0.50 -24.26
N ASN A 7 -20.99 -0.05 -23.83
CA ASN A 7 -20.87 -0.69 -22.54
C ASN A 7 -19.63 -0.14 -21.85
N SER A 8 -19.71 1.13 -21.40
CA SER A 8 -18.79 1.61 -20.38
C SER A 8 -19.40 1.26 -19.03
N SER A 9 -19.03 0.12 -18.47
CA SER A 9 -19.29 -0.18 -17.06
C SER A 9 -18.41 0.75 -16.22
N PHE A 10 -18.89 1.97 -15.99
CA PHE A 10 -18.44 2.75 -14.85
C PHE A 10 -18.97 2.03 -13.62
N THR A 11 -18.13 1.18 -13.05
CA THR A 11 -18.29 0.55 -11.75
C THR A 11 -18.70 1.60 -10.72
N GLU A 12 -19.73 1.28 -9.95
CA GLU A 12 -20.19 2.03 -8.79
C GLU A 12 -18.98 2.35 -7.89
N ARG A 13 -18.46 3.59 -7.96
CA ARG A 13 -17.30 3.99 -7.16
C ARG A 13 -17.68 3.86 -5.70
N ALA A 14 -16.89 3.08 -4.95
CA ALA A 14 -17.01 3.00 -3.51
C ALA A 14 -16.97 4.42 -2.93
N THR A 15 -18.11 4.91 -2.47
CA THR A 15 -18.16 6.16 -1.74
C THR A 15 -17.68 5.85 -0.32
N LEU A 16 -16.55 6.44 0.07
CA LEU A 16 -16.05 6.34 1.45
C LEU A 16 -17.15 6.74 2.43
N SER A 17 -17.32 5.97 3.51
CA SER A 17 -18.12 6.41 4.64
C SER A 17 -17.58 7.72 5.21
N ALA A 18 -18.42 8.50 5.90
CA ALA A 18 -17.97 9.72 6.56
C ALA A 18 -16.84 9.44 7.59
N ALA A 19 -16.90 8.31 8.29
CA ALA A 19 -15.90 7.91 9.28
C ALA A 19 -14.58 7.49 8.65
N ALA A 20 -14.61 6.74 7.54
CA ALA A 20 -13.42 6.42 6.76
C ALA A 20 -12.80 7.69 6.14
N ARG A 21 -13.64 8.61 5.64
CA ARG A 21 -13.17 9.91 5.11
C ARG A 21 -12.51 10.77 6.19
N ALA A 22 -12.96 10.69 7.43
CA ALA A 22 -12.36 11.41 8.55
C ALA A 22 -10.93 10.94 8.90
N GLN A 23 -10.51 9.75 8.45
CA GLN A 23 -9.12 9.32 8.60
C GLN A 23 -8.18 10.03 7.61
N VAL A 24 -8.69 10.59 6.51
CA VAL A 24 -7.88 11.22 5.47
C VAL A 24 -7.37 12.59 5.94
N PRO A 25 -6.05 12.85 5.91
CA PRO A 25 -5.51 14.17 6.25
C PRO A 25 -6.09 15.29 5.39
N ASN A 26 -6.39 16.42 6.03
CA ASN A 26 -6.82 17.63 5.35
C ASN A 26 -5.61 18.37 4.73
N HIS A 27 -5.04 17.81 3.66
CA HIS A 27 -3.90 18.35 2.93
C HIS A 27 -4.05 18.10 1.42
N PRO A 28 -3.71 19.06 0.54
CA PRO A 28 -3.86 18.90 -0.91
C PRO A 28 -3.20 17.62 -1.47
N ALA A 29 -1.98 17.29 -1.04
CA ALA A 29 -1.29 16.06 -1.42
C ALA A 29 -2.11 14.79 -1.08
N ALA A 30 -2.70 14.74 0.12
CA ALA A 30 -3.51 13.59 0.55
C ALA A 30 -4.83 13.50 -0.24
N GLN A 31 -5.47 14.64 -0.54
CA GLN A 31 -6.70 14.67 -1.34
C GLN A 31 -6.45 14.23 -2.79
N GLU A 32 -5.33 14.64 -3.39
CA GLU A 32 -4.94 14.20 -4.73
C GLU A 32 -4.61 12.70 -4.75
N ALA A 33 -3.81 12.22 -3.78
CA ALA A 33 -3.50 10.81 -3.66
C ALA A 33 -4.76 9.95 -3.50
N LEU A 34 -5.68 10.40 -2.64
CA LEU A 34 -6.98 9.75 -2.47
C LEU A 34 -7.76 9.69 -3.78
N GLN A 35 -7.83 10.79 -4.53
CA GLN A 35 -8.57 10.85 -5.78
C GLN A 35 -7.98 9.91 -6.84
N VAL A 36 -6.65 9.82 -6.95
CA VAL A 36 -5.97 8.89 -7.85
C VAL A 36 -6.26 7.45 -7.44
N ALA A 37 -6.15 7.13 -6.15
CA ALA A 37 -6.38 5.78 -5.65
C ALA A 37 -7.84 5.32 -5.89
N LEU A 38 -8.83 6.14 -5.55
CA LEU A 38 -10.25 5.86 -5.81
C LEU A 38 -10.57 5.67 -7.30
N ASN A 39 -9.79 6.26 -8.19
CA ASN A 39 -10.00 6.17 -9.63
C ASN A 39 -9.28 4.97 -10.27
N SER A 40 -8.29 4.40 -9.60
CA SER A 40 -7.31 3.51 -10.22
C SER A 40 -7.22 2.13 -9.56
N LEU A 41 -7.38 2.06 -8.23
CA LEU A 41 -7.26 0.82 -7.47
C LEU A 41 -8.57 0.04 -7.46
N SER A 42 -8.48 -1.29 -7.38
CA SER A 42 -9.64 -2.11 -7.01
C SER A 42 -10.10 -1.77 -5.58
N PRO A 43 -11.36 -2.04 -5.21
CA PRO A 43 -11.85 -1.80 -3.85
C PRO A 43 -11.01 -2.50 -2.77
N SER A 44 -10.52 -3.71 -3.02
CA SER A 44 -9.66 -4.46 -2.09
C SER A 44 -8.33 -3.76 -1.84
N LEU A 45 -7.62 -3.36 -2.91
CA LEU A 45 -6.33 -2.65 -2.84
C LEU A 45 -6.48 -1.26 -2.19
N PHE A 46 -7.57 -0.56 -2.51
CA PHE A 46 -7.86 0.73 -1.88
C PHE A 46 -8.12 0.58 -0.38
N ASN A 47 -9.01 -0.33 0.02
CA ASN A 47 -9.33 -0.56 1.42
C ASN A 47 -8.10 -1.01 2.21
N HIS A 48 -7.29 -1.91 1.63
CA HIS A 48 -6.01 -2.34 2.18
C HIS A 48 -5.08 -1.15 2.45
N SER A 49 -4.90 -0.29 1.46
CA SER A 49 -4.00 0.86 1.56
C SER A 49 -4.48 1.88 2.61
N LEU A 50 -5.80 2.06 2.76
CA LEU A 50 -6.36 2.95 3.78
C LEU A 50 -6.28 2.34 5.19
N ARG A 51 -6.54 1.03 5.36
CA ARG A 51 -6.29 0.33 6.64
C ARG A 51 -4.82 0.40 7.04
N LEU A 52 -3.91 0.22 6.08
CA LEU A 52 -2.47 0.37 6.28
C LEU A 52 -2.12 1.74 6.84
N TYR A 53 -2.68 2.82 6.30
CA TYR A 53 -2.47 4.17 6.84
C TYR A 53 -2.94 4.29 8.29
N VAL A 54 -4.15 3.79 8.62
CA VAL A 54 -4.70 3.83 9.98
C VAL A 54 -3.76 3.13 10.96
N TYR A 55 -3.27 1.94 10.62
CA TYR A 55 -2.32 1.21 11.46
C TYR A 55 -0.98 1.93 11.58
N ALA A 56 -0.38 2.35 10.46
CA ALA A 56 0.95 2.97 10.45
C ALA A 56 0.97 4.28 11.26
N GLN A 57 -0.06 5.11 11.11
CA GLN A 57 -0.19 6.35 11.86
C GLN A 57 -0.31 6.09 13.36
N ALA A 58 -1.11 5.09 13.76
CA ALA A 58 -1.28 4.74 15.16
C ALA A 58 -0.01 4.13 15.77
N ILE A 59 0.72 3.32 15.02
CA ILE A 59 2.02 2.76 15.41
C ILE A 59 3.05 3.87 15.65
N LEU A 60 3.11 4.88 14.78
CA LEU A 60 3.98 6.04 14.98
C LEU A 60 3.59 6.84 16.23
N ASN A 61 2.29 7.09 16.42
CA ASN A 61 1.81 7.89 17.55
C ASN A 61 1.99 7.20 18.90
N SER A 62 1.92 5.87 18.94
CA SER A 62 2.08 5.06 20.15
C SER A 62 3.53 4.80 20.55
N SER A 63 4.48 4.99 19.63
CA SER A 63 5.88 4.65 19.81
C SER A 63 6.74 5.90 19.99
N SER A 64 6.56 6.58 21.12
CA SER A 64 7.32 7.79 21.49
C SER A 64 8.80 7.54 21.80
N ALA A 65 9.24 6.28 21.88
CA ALA A 65 10.64 5.89 22.07
C ALA A 65 11.01 4.64 21.28
N GLY A 66 11.12 4.76 19.95
CA GLY A 66 11.62 3.70 19.07
C GLY A 66 10.66 2.51 18.91
N LEU A 67 10.62 1.96 17.70
CA LEU A 67 9.83 0.76 17.43
C LEU A 67 10.68 -0.50 17.71
N PRO A 68 10.09 -1.62 18.15
CA PRO A 68 10.84 -2.81 18.56
C PRO A 68 11.81 -3.30 17.49
N GLY A 69 13.08 -3.49 17.85
CA GLY A 69 14.11 -3.95 16.92
C GLY A 69 14.68 -2.88 15.98
N SER A 70 14.29 -1.60 16.14
CA SER A 70 15.04 -0.49 15.54
C SER A 70 16.46 -0.47 16.09
N TYR A 71 17.44 -0.24 15.21
CA TYR A 71 18.83 -0.12 15.65
C TYR A 71 18.98 1.17 16.47
N GLU A 72 19.44 1.06 17.71
CA GLU A 72 19.46 2.17 18.68
C GLU A 72 20.18 3.44 18.19
N ALA A 73 21.12 3.31 17.24
CA ALA A 73 21.82 4.46 16.67
C ALA A 73 21.01 5.24 15.62
N PHE A 74 20.03 4.62 14.96
CA PHE A 74 19.16 5.33 14.01
C PHE A 74 17.92 5.84 14.73
N LYS A 75 17.81 7.17 14.87
CA LYS A 75 16.52 7.77 15.22
C LYS A 75 15.60 7.61 14.01
N GLY A 76 14.54 6.83 14.19
CA GLY A 76 13.51 6.68 13.16
C GLY A 76 12.93 8.04 12.76
N VAL A 77 12.76 8.26 11.46
CA VAL A 77 12.19 9.51 10.93
C VAL A 77 10.66 9.37 10.93
N SER A 78 9.97 10.28 11.62
CA SER A 78 8.52 10.40 11.49
C SER A 78 8.19 11.20 10.24
N LEU A 79 7.12 10.81 9.55
CA LEU A 79 6.54 11.58 8.46
C LEU A 79 5.33 12.35 9.00
N GLU A 80 5.08 13.54 8.45
CA GLU A 80 3.81 14.23 8.67
C GLU A 80 2.64 13.37 8.17
N PRO A 81 1.44 13.47 8.77
CA PRO A 81 0.32 12.58 8.46
C PRO A 81 -0.05 12.52 6.97
N HIS A 82 0.00 13.64 6.26
CA HIS A 82 -0.31 13.66 4.82
C HIS A 82 0.77 12.98 3.97
N VAL A 83 2.03 13.01 4.38
CA VAL A 83 3.13 12.33 3.68
C VAL A 83 3.02 10.83 3.91
N LEU A 84 2.77 10.40 5.15
CA LEU A 84 2.51 9.00 5.47
C LEU A 84 1.28 8.49 4.71
N PHE A 85 0.21 9.28 4.64
CA PHE A 85 -0.98 8.94 3.88
C PHE A 85 -0.66 8.72 2.40
N VAL A 86 0.08 9.61 1.75
CA VAL A 86 0.51 9.42 0.35
C VAL A 86 1.30 8.11 0.22
N ALA A 87 2.27 7.86 1.11
CA ALA A 87 3.09 6.65 1.07
C ALA A 87 2.25 5.38 1.20
N CYS A 88 1.33 5.30 2.16
CA CYS A 88 0.45 4.16 2.36
C CYS A 88 -0.54 3.98 1.20
N ILE A 89 -1.16 5.07 0.72
CA ILE A 89 -2.17 5.01 -0.35
C ILE A 89 -1.55 4.65 -1.70
N TYR A 90 -0.28 5.03 -1.96
CA TYR A 90 0.37 4.76 -3.22
C TYR A 90 1.22 3.49 -3.26
N HIS A 91 1.49 2.81 -2.13
CA HIS A 91 2.51 1.75 -2.09
C HIS A 91 2.29 0.61 -3.11
N ASP A 92 1.02 0.30 -3.40
CA ASP A 92 0.59 -0.69 -4.40
C ASP A 92 0.00 -0.05 -5.67
N LEU A 93 0.03 1.29 -5.82
CA LEU A 93 -0.57 2.01 -6.97
C LEU A 93 -0.06 1.50 -8.31
N SER A 94 1.23 1.18 -8.37
CA SER A 94 1.88 0.73 -9.59
C SER A 94 1.54 -0.70 -9.98
N THR A 95 0.66 -1.39 -9.23
CA THR A 95 0.19 -2.72 -9.59
C THR A 95 -0.88 -2.72 -10.69
N ILE A 96 -1.42 -1.56 -11.03
CA ILE A 96 -2.45 -1.40 -12.08
C ILE A 96 -1.86 -1.55 -13.49
N GLU A 97 -2.73 -1.86 -14.46
CA GLU A 97 -2.38 -2.14 -15.87
C GLU A 97 -1.52 -1.05 -16.54
N LYS A 98 -1.70 0.22 -16.14
CA LYS A 98 -0.91 1.37 -16.65
C LYS A 98 0.60 1.12 -16.58
N TYR A 99 1.08 0.35 -15.60
CA TYR A 99 2.51 0.17 -15.35
C TYR A 99 3.06 -1.19 -15.78
N ASP A 100 2.27 -2.04 -16.45
CA ASP A 100 2.65 -3.42 -16.80
C ASP A 100 3.95 -3.50 -17.61
N ASN A 101 4.13 -2.56 -18.54
CA ASN A 101 5.30 -2.51 -19.43
C ASN A 101 6.52 -1.77 -18.82
N ASN A 102 6.44 -1.31 -17.57
CA ASN A 102 7.58 -0.69 -16.89
C ASN A 102 8.48 -1.79 -16.31
N PRO A 103 9.77 -1.88 -16.69
CA PRO A 103 10.66 -2.96 -16.26
C PRO A 103 11.08 -2.85 -14.78
N LYS A 104 10.82 -1.73 -14.10
CA LYS A 104 11.09 -1.58 -12.67
C LYS A 104 10.05 -2.35 -11.85
N ARG A 105 10.46 -2.87 -10.70
CA ARG A 105 9.54 -3.47 -9.72
C ARG A 105 8.44 -2.49 -9.31
N PHE A 106 7.25 -3.01 -8.99
CA PHE A 106 6.10 -2.18 -8.65
C PHE A 106 6.39 -1.28 -7.43
N GLU A 107 7.10 -1.77 -6.42
CA GLU A 107 7.43 -1.00 -5.21
C GLU A 107 8.21 0.28 -5.54
N ILE A 108 9.09 0.21 -6.56
CA ILE A 108 9.89 1.34 -7.02
C ILE A 108 9.04 2.32 -7.83
N VAL A 109 8.25 1.82 -8.78
CA VAL A 109 7.41 2.68 -9.62
C VAL A 109 6.38 3.43 -8.78
N ALA A 110 5.77 2.77 -7.80
CA ALA A 110 4.84 3.39 -6.86
C ALA A 110 5.52 4.49 -6.05
N ALA A 111 6.72 4.22 -5.53
CA ALA A 111 7.49 5.17 -4.76
C ALA A 111 7.94 6.39 -5.60
N ASP A 112 8.31 6.18 -6.86
CA ASP A 112 8.65 7.26 -7.81
C ASP A 112 7.44 8.19 -8.06
N GLU A 113 6.23 7.62 -8.24
CA GLU A 113 4.99 8.40 -8.40
C GLU A 113 4.62 9.19 -7.14
N ALA A 114 4.83 8.61 -5.95
CA ALA A 114 4.61 9.29 -4.68
C ALA A 114 5.61 10.44 -4.47
N VAL A 115 6.90 10.25 -4.77
CA VAL A 115 7.91 11.31 -4.71
C VAL A 115 7.52 12.47 -5.63
N ALA A 116 7.13 12.18 -6.87
CA ALA A 116 6.67 13.20 -7.81
C ALA A 116 5.45 13.98 -7.27
N LEU A 117 4.58 13.32 -6.50
CA LEU A 117 3.44 13.95 -5.82
C LEU A 117 3.87 14.83 -4.66
N LEU A 118 4.70 14.31 -3.78
CA LEU A 118 5.14 15.04 -2.59
C LEU A 118 5.94 16.29 -2.97
N LEU A 119 6.86 16.18 -3.92
CA LEU A 119 7.67 17.32 -4.37
C LEU A 119 6.82 18.42 -5.03
N ARG A 120 5.82 18.07 -5.86
CA ARG A 120 4.92 19.08 -6.47
C ARG A 120 4.02 19.78 -5.45
N HIS A 121 3.78 19.14 -4.31
CA HIS A 121 3.04 19.71 -3.17
C HIS A 121 3.94 20.41 -2.14
N GLY A 122 5.23 20.59 -2.44
CA GLY A 122 6.15 21.40 -1.64
C GLY A 122 6.91 20.66 -0.55
N GLU A 123 6.85 19.32 -0.51
CA GLU A 123 7.68 18.55 0.41
C GLU A 123 9.15 18.62 0.04
N SER A 124 10.02 18.56 1.06
CA SER A 124 11.47 18.51 0.82
C SER A 124 11.90 17.17 0.23
N GLU A 125 13.04 17.17 -0.49
CA GLU A 125 13.65 15.95 -1.01
C GLU A 125 13.93 14.92 0.09
N ALA A 126 14.35 15.37 1.28
CA ALA A 126 14.62 14.48 2.41
C ALA A 126 13.35 13.75 2.88
N VAL A 127 12.23 14.47 2.97
CA VAL A 127 10.92 13.90 3.34
C VAL A 127 10.42 12.94 2.25
N ALA A 128 10.50 13.35 0.98
CA ALA A 128 10.10 12.51 -0.14
C ALA A 128 10.95 11.23 -0.23
N ARG A 129 12.25 11.32 0.06
CA ARG A 129 13.16 10.17 0.13
C ARG A 129 12.78 9.20 1.24
N GLU A 130 12.37 9.69 2.41
CA GLU A 130 11.95 8.83 3.51
C GLU A 130 10.62 8.10 3.20
N ALA A 131 9.68 8.79 2.56
CA ALA A 131 8.47 8.16 2.02
C ALA A 131 8.81 7.09 0.97
N TRP A 132 9.74 7.40 0.06
CA TRP A 132 10.23 6.46 -0.95
C TRP A 132 10.86 5.21 -0.33
N LEU A 133 11.66 5.35 0.74
CA LEU A 133 12.22 4.21 1.48
C LEU A 133 11.14 3.37 2.15
N SER A 134 10.14 4.02 2.75
CA SER A 134 9.03 3.34 3.42
C SER A 134 8.25 2.47 2.44
N MET A 135 8.04 2.97 1.22
CA MET A 135 7.37 2.24 0.15
C MET A 135 8.27 1.20 -0.51
N SER A 136 9.45 1.55 -0.99
CA SER A 136 10.32 0.64 -1.76
C SER A 136 10.74 -0.62 -0.98
N LEU A 137 10.80 -0.54 0.35
CA LEU A 137 11.19 -1.65 1.22
C LEU A 137 10.01 -2.45 1.78
N HIS A 138 8.76 -2.09 1.45
CA HIS A 138 7.58 -2.62 2.14
C HIS A 138 7.37 -4.14 1.97
N THR A 139 7.80 -4.72 0.84
CA THR A 139 7.80 -6.17 0.58
C THR A 139 9.06 -6.88 1.06
N THR A 140 10.08 -6.14 1.52
CA THR A 140 11.39 -6.71 1.82
C THR A 140 11.43 -7.25 3.25
N PRO A 141 11.59 -8.57 3.46
CA PRO A 141 11.62 -9.15 4.80
C PRO A 141 12.90 -8.74 5.55
N GLY A 142 12.78 -8.56 6.86
CA GLY A 142 13.92 -8.40 7.76
C GLY A 142 14.64 -7.05 7.76
N ILE A 143 14.56 -6.26 6.68
CA ILE A 143 15.25 -4.96 6.58
C ILE A 143 14.50 -3.80 7.27
N PRO A 144 13.23 -3.50 6.94
CA PRO A 144 12.56 -2.27 7.40
C PRO A 144 12.48 -2.12 8.92
N LYS A 145 12.42 -3.24 9.66
CA LYS A 145 12.31 -3.26 11.12
C LYS A 145 13.48 -2.60 11.86
N ASN A 146 14.64 -2.46 11.20
CA ASN A 146 15.83 -1.89 11.84
C ASN A 146 15.98 -0.38 11.61
N LEU A 147 15.18 0.21 10.71
CA LEU A 147 15.28 1.62 10.33
C LEU A 147 14.45 2.55 11.23
N GLY A 148 13.51 2.02 12.02
CA GLY A 148 12.64 2.84 12.85
C GLY A 148 11.63 3.67 12.03
N GLY A 149 10.92 4.56 12.74
CA GLY A 149 10.13 5.63 12.11
C GLY A 149 9.08 5.14 11.13
N ALA A 150 8.85 5.93 10.08
CA ALA A 150 7.82 5.66 9.07
C ALA A 150 8.06 4.35 8.30
N VAL A 151 9.32 4.04 8.00
CA VAL A 151 9.69 2.80 7.29
C VAL A 151 9.25 1.57 8.10
N GLN A 152 9.55 1.56 9.40
CA GLN A 152 9.14 0.46 10.26
C GLN A 152 7.64 0.46 10.52
N ALA A 153 7.02 1.62 10.74
CA ALA A 153 5.59 1.71 11.00
C ALA A 153 4.75 1.21 9.82
N LEU A 154 5.10 1.59 8.59
CA LEU A 154 4.46 1.09 7.38
C LEU A 154 4.62 -0.43 7.27
N ARG A 155 5.84 -0.95 7.49
CA ARG A 155 6.05 -2.41 7.47
C ARG A 155 5.25 -3.14 8.55
N LEU A 156 5.19 -2.61 9.76
CA LEU A 156 4.39 -3.20 10.83
C LEU A 156 2.90 -3.14 10.51
N GLY A 157 2.41 -2.05 9.91
CA GLY A 157 1.04 -1.94 9.41
C GLY A 157 0.69 -3.01 8.37
N ILE A 158 1.59 -3.27 7.41
CA ILE A 158 1.41 -4.38 6.44
C ILE A 158 1.37 -5.73 7.16
N LYS A 159 2.25 -5.92 8.17
CA LYS A 159 2.23 -7.15 8.95
C LYS A 159 0.96 -7.28 9.79
N THR A 160 0.36 -6.19 10.27
CA THR A 160 -0.97 -6.22 10.91
C THR A 160 -2.03 -6.65 9.90
N GLU A 161 -2.03 -6.06 8.70
CA GLU A 161 -2.95 -6.40 7.61
C GLU A 161 -2.91 -7.88 7.21
N PHE A 162 -1.74 -8.52 7.26
CA PHE A 162 -1.57 -9.92 6.88
C PHE A 162 -1.21 -10.82 8.08
N HIS A 163 -1.67 -10.47 9.28
CA HIS A 163 -1.59 -11.30 10.50
C HIS A 163 -0.17 -11.70 10.97
N GLY A 164 0.86 -11.05 10.45
CA GLY A 164 2.26 -11.24 10.84
C GLY A 164 2.71 -10.39 12.03
N TYR A 165 1.88 -9.46 12.50
CA TYR A 165 2.10 -8.65 13.70
C TYR A 165 0.78 -8.40 14.42
N ASN A 166 0.73 -8.71 15.72
CA ASN A 166 -0.45 -8.48 16.53
C ASN A 166 -0.41 -7.07 17.10
N LEU A 167 -1.20 -6.16 16.53
CA LEU A 167 -1.34 -4.80 17.04
C LEU A 167 -2.15 -4.83 18.34
N GLU A 168 -1.62 -4.25 19.42
CA GLU A 168 -2.36 -4.17 20.69
C GLU A 168 -3.67 -3.37 20.51
N GLU A 169 -4.78 -3.86 21.06
CA GLU A 169 -6.12 -3.25 20.87
C GLU A 169 -6.13 -1.76 21.23
N ARG A 170 -5.39 -1.36 22.27
CA ARG A 170 -5.29 0.02 22.76
C ARG A 170 -4.59 1.01 21.80
N VAL A 171 -3.95 0.52 20.73
CA VAL A 171 -3.21 1.37 19.78
C VAL A 171 -4.17 2.14 18.89
N LEU A 172 -5.35 1.58 18.60
CA LEU A 172 -6.43 2.25 17.89
C LEU A 172 -7.57 2.62 18.84
N SER A 173 -8.32 3.66 18.50
CA SER A 173 -9.61 3.93 19.15
C SER A 173 -10.67 2.94 18.69
N GLU A 174 -11.75 2.79 19.47
CA GLU A 174 -12.92 1.99 19.09
C GLU A 174 -13.47 2.39 17.71
N GLU A 175 -13.50 3.69 17.42
CA GLU A 175 -13.96 4.21 16.12
C GLU A 175 -13.01 3.80 14.99
N GLN A 176 -11.70 3.83 15.21
CA GLN A 176 -10.72 3.38 14.21
C GLN A 176 -10.83 1.87 13.97
N TRP A 177 -11.04 1.08 15.02
CA TRP A 177 -11.31 -0.35 14.87
C TRP A 177 -12.60 -0.60 14.08
N ARG A 178 -13.66 0.16 14.34
CA ARG A 178 -14.91 0.08 13.55
C ARG A 178 -14.65 0.41 12.09
N VAL A 179 -13.97 1.51 11.78
CA VAL A 179 -13.64 1.91 10.41
C VAL A 179 -12.86 0.79 9.68
N VAL A 180 -11.84 0.25 10.32
CA VAL A 180 -10.99 -0.80 9.74
C VAL A 180 -11.76 -2.11 9.53
N ARG A 181 -12.67 -2.48 10.43
CA ARG A 181 -13.41 -3.76 10.40
C ARG A 181 -14.66 -3.70 9.52
N GLU A 182 -15.38 -2.58 9.53
CA GLU A 182 -16.72 -2.45 8.95
C GLU A 182 -16.75 -1.58 7.69
N ASP A 183 -16.09 -0.42 7.72
CA ASP A 183 -16.13 0.54 6.60
C ASP A 183 -15.12 0.22 5.49
N LEU A 184 -14.06 -0.52 5.84
CA LEU A 184 -12.97 -0.90 4.94
C LEU A 184 -12.84 -2.43 4.88
N PRO A 185 -13.84 -3.17 4.33
CA PRO A 185 -13.78 -4.62 4.27
C PRO A 185 -12.53 -5.12 3.53
N ARG A 186 -11.99 -6.26 3.98
CA ARG A 186 -10.80 -6.89 3.37
C ARG A 186 -11.04 -7.30 1.92
N LEU A 187 -12.24 -7.79 1.62
CA LEU A 187 -12.55 -8.44 0.34
C LEU A 187 -11.52 -9.55 0.05
N ASP A 188 -11.21 -9.83 -1.22
CA ASP A 188 -10.24 -10.86 -1.62
C ASP A 188 -8.82 -10.30 -1.80
N ILE A 189 -8.34 -9.45 -0.87
CA ILE A 189 -7.07 -8.71 -1.01
C ILE A 189 -5.86 -9.59 -1.35
N GLU A 190 -5.69 -10.76 -0.70
CA GLU A 190 -4.57 -11.66 -0.99
C GLU A 190 -4.59 -12.16 -2.44
N LYS A 191 -5.79 -12.44 -2.96
CA LYS A 191 -5.98 -12.86 -4.35
C LYS A 191 -5.76 -11.69 -5.30
N ASP A 192 -6.42 -10.57 -5.08
CA ASP A 192 -6.38 -9.42 -5.99
C ASP A 192 -4.97 -8.83 -6.11
N LEU A 193 -4.26 -8.72 -4.99
CA LEU A 193 -2.88 -8.23 -4.99
C LEU A 193 -1.93 -9.22 -5.67
N SER A 194 -2.02 -10.54 -5.36
CA SER A 194 -1.17 -11.52 -6.03
C SER A 194 -1.44 -11.59 -7.53
N ASP A 195 -2.71 -11.55 -7.95
CA ASP A 195 -3.09 -11.54 -9.37
C ASP A 195 -2.55 -10.29 -10.08
N ALA A 196 -2.64 -9.11 -9.46
CA ALA A 196 -2.11 -7.88 -10.03
C ALA A 196 -0.59 -7.93 -10.21
N VAL A 197 0.15 -8.41 -9.20
CA VAL A 197 1.62 -8.55 -9.27
C VAL A 197 2.02 -9.60 -10.30
N VAL A 198 1.35 -10.75 -10.33
CA VAL A 198 1.65 -11.85 -11.24
C VAL A 198 1.31 -11.49 -12.69
N ARG A 199 0.19 -10.82 -12.95
CA ARG A 199 -0.18 -10.33 -14.28
C ARG A 199 0.94 -9.50 -14.89
N GLN A 200 1.44 -8.53 -14.13
CA GLN A 200 2.57 -7.68 -14.54
C GLN A 200 3.84 -8.50 -14.79
N ALA A 201 4.14 -9.44 -13.90
CA ALA A 201 5.35 -10.26 -13.96
C ALA A 201 5.32 -11.30 -15.10
N LEU A 202 4.13 -11.72 -15.56
CA LEU A 202 3.97 -12.55 -16.75
C LEU A 202 4.23 -11.76 -18.04
N ALA A 203 3.91 -10.47 -18.07
CA ALA A 203 4.19 -9.59 -19.20
C ALA A 203 5.65 -9.10 -19.23
N THR A 204 6.20 -8.77 -18.06
CA THR A 204 7.54 -8.20 -17.88
C THR A 204 8.24 -8.88 -16.70
N GLU A 205 8.99 -9.96 -16.97
CA GLU A 205 9.59 -10.81 -15.91
C GLU A 205 10.58 -10.05 -15.01
N GLU A 206 11.22 -8.99 -15.51
CA GLU A 206 12.15 -8.14 -14.76
C GLU A 206 11.50 -7.49 -13.52
N LYS A 207 10.16 -7.34 -13.52
CA LYS A 207 9.40 -6.81 -12.37
C LYS A 207 9.37 -7.78 -11.19
N ALA A 208 9.66 -9.06 -11.41
CA ALA A 208 9.68 -10.11 -10.40
C ALA A 208 11.06 -10.79 -10.32
N PRO A 209 12.10 -10.11 -9.83
CA PRO A 209 13.41 -10.70 -9.66
C PRO A 209 13.36 -12.01 -8.87
N ARG A 210 14.23 -12.96 -9.21
CA ARG A 210 14.38 -14.21 -8.44
C ARG A 210 14.66 -13.91 -6.97
N MET A 211 14.11 -14.74 -6.07
CA MET A 211 14.25 -14.60 -4.61
C MET A 211 13.64 -13.31 -4.04
N SER A 212 12.71 -12.68 -4.77
CA SER A 212 11.81 -11.65 -4.25
C SER A 212 10.42 -12.24 -4.00
N TRP A 213 9.58 -11.54 -3.23
CA TRP A 213 8.19 -11.95 -3.01
C TRP A 213 7.41 -12.08 -4.33
N ALA A 214 7.50 -11.07 -5.21
CA ALA A 214 6.92 -11.14 -6.56
C ALA A 214 7.49 -12.30 -7.39
N GLY A 215 8.77 -12.62 -7.23
CA GLY A 215 9.43 -13.76 -7.87
C GLY A 215 8.85 -15.11 -7.44
N GLU A 216 8.57 -15.30 -6.14
CA GLU A 216 7.92 -16.53 -5.65
C GLU A 216 6.46 -16.63 -6.10
N LEU A 217 5.72 -15.52 -6.12
CA LEU A 217 4.37 -15.48 -6.68
C LEU A 217 4.34 -15.90 -8.16
N LEU A 218 5.25 -15.33 -8.97
CA LEU A 218 5.37 -15.65 -10.41
C LEU A 218 5.73 -17.12 -10.61
N LYS A 219 6.73 -17.62 -9.87
CA LYS A 219 7.15 -19.03 -9.91
C LYS A 219 5.98 -19.95 -9.58
N TRP A 220 5.20 -19.63 -8.56
CA TRP A 220 4.03 -20.41 -8.17
C TRP A 220 2.94 -20.40 -9.26
N LYS A 221 2.63 -19.23 -9.85
CA LYS A 221 1.64 -19.15 -10.94
C LYS A 221 2.08 -19.95 -12.17
N LYS A 222 3.36 -19.86 -12.56
CA LYS A 222 3.90 -20.63 -13.70
C LYS A 222 3.78 -22.13 -13.48
N ALA A 223 3.87 -22.61 -12.23
CA ALA A 223 3.67 -24.02 -11.87
C ALA A 223 2.18 -24.42 -11.76
N ASN A 224 1.27 -23.47 -11.59
CA ASN A 224 -0.16 -23.70 -11.36
C ASN A 224 -1.03 -22.76 -12.24
N PRO A 225 -0.93 -22.84 -13.58
CA PRO A 225 -1.51 -21.85 -14.48
C PRO A 225 -3.04 -21.74 -14.35
N ASP A 226 -3.72 -22.87 -14.11
CA ASP A 226 -5.18 -22.95 -14.08
C ASP A 226 -5.80 -22.62 -12.72
N TYR A 227 -4.99 -22.47 -11.66
CA TYR A 227 -5.51 -22.15 -10.33
C TYR A 227 -6.05 -20.72 -10.27
N GLN A 228 -7.27 -20.57 -9.72
CA GLN A 228 -8.04 -19.32 -9.69
C GLN A 228 -8.24 -18.75 -8.28
N GLY A 229 -7.74 -19.40 -7.22
CA GLY A 229 -7.79 -18.87 -5.86
C GLY A 229 -6.63 -17.92 -5.55
N ALA A 230 -6.48 -17.50 -4.29
CA ALA A 230 -5.32 -16.75 -3.83
C ALA A 230 -4.03 -17.54 -4.05
N ASN A 231 -3.01 -16.89 -4.62
CA ASN A 231 -1.72 -17.53 -4.88
C ASN A 231 -1.14 -18.12 -3.57
N GLN A 232 -0.84 -19.42 -3.55
CA GLN A 232 -0.41 -20.10 -2.31
C GLN A 232 1.04 -19.76 -1.90
N ALA A 233 1.74 -18.94 -2.68
CA ALA A 233 3.04 -18.35 -2.32
C ALA A 233 2.93 -16.91 -1.80
N PHE A 234 1.71 -16.39 -1.59
CA PHE A 234 1.47 -15.08 -0.96
C PHE A 234 2.03 -15.02 0.47
#